data_AF-A0A2N9JBG4-F1
#
_entry.id   AF-A0A2N9JBG4-F1
#
_cell.length_a   1.000
_cell.length_b   1.000
_cell.length_c   1.000
_cell.angle_alpha   90.00
_cell.angle_beta   90.00
_cell.angle_gamma   90.00
#
_symmetry.space_group_name_H-M   'P 1'
#
loop_
_entity.id
_entity.type
_entity.pdbx_description
1 polymer ?
#
loop_
_entity_poly.entity_id
_entity_poly.type
_entity_poly.pdbx_seq_one_letter_code
_entity_poly.pdbx_strand_id
1 'polypeptide(L)'
;MVFDQQGFQTTSELWTGSLFRERGVEAILGAHVSKVEDGLIHYETLDGAAHTIGFDFAMLIPPFGGVPLKAFDADGADITAELFAPSGFMKVDADYTAKPYELWRAEDWPTTYAAPGYDNLWAVGIAFAPPHQISRPHKTANGTMIAPSPPRTGMPSGVMGKTVAMTIADRIKHGADVEAHTASMARMGAACVASAGAGLTRGSAAAMTMLPVVPDYQRYRTGRDERETRGELGLHGHWVKLMLHYLFLYKAKARPGWQFIPE
;
A
#
# COMPACT_ATOMS: atom_id res chain seq x y z
N MET A 1 3.74 -5.10 -13.09
CA MET A 1 3.65 -6.40 -12.37
C MET A 1 3.22 -7.47 -13.37
N VAL A 2 3.73 -8.70 -13.26
CA VAL A 2 3.31 -9.87 -14.05
C VAL A 2 2.46 -10.78 -13.17
N PHE A 3 1.38 -11.34 -13.70
CA PHE A 3 0.49 -12.24 -12.98
C PHE A 3 -0.21 -13.22 -13.93
N ASP A 4 -0.78 -14.30 -13.36
CA ASP A 4 -1.57 -15.27 -14.13
C ASP A 4 -3.03 -14.80 -14.30
N GLN A 5 -3.52 -14.89 -15.54
CA GLN A 5 -4.92 -14.71 -15.89
C GLN A 5 -5.34 -15.87 -16.80
N GLN A 6 -6.22 -16.74 -16.28
CA GLN A 6 -6.76 -17.90 -17.00
C GLN A 6 -5.66 -18.80 -17.61
N GLY A 7 -4.53 -18.98 -16.92
CA GLY A 7 -3.42 -19.83 -17.38
C GLY A 7 -2.43 -19.17 -18.33
N PHE A 8 -2.54 -17.85 -18.56
CA PHE A 8 -1.59 -17.06 -19.34
C PHE A 8 -0.95 -15.96 -18.48
N GLN A 9 0.34 -15.71 -18.70
CA GLN A 9 1.04 -14.58 -18.08
C GLN A 9 0.63 -13.27 -18.76
N THR A 10 0.16 -12.31 -17.97
CA THR A 10 -0.18 -10.96 -18.43
C THR A 10 0.48 -9.89 -17.55
N THR A 11 0.45 -8.63 -17.99
CA THR A 11 0.96 -7.50 -17.20
C THR A 11 -0.19 -6.63 -16.69
N SER A 12 0.02 -6.01 -15.53
CA SER A 12 -0.93 -5.03 -14.96
C SER A 12 -1.22 -3.86 -15.89
N GLU A 13 -0.22 -3.46 -16.67
CA GLU A 13 -0.32 -2.41 -17.69
C GLU A 13 -1.23 -2.83 -18.84
N LEU A 14 -1.01 -4.02 -19.42
CA LEU A 14 -1.81 -4.53 -20.53
C LEU A 14 -3.27 -4.77 -20.10
N TRP A 15 -3.47 -5.35 -18.93
CA TRP A 15 -4.79 -5.63 -18.37
C TRP A 15 -5.58 -4.34 -18.12
N THR A 16 -4.99 -3.35 -17.45
CA THR A 16 -5.64 -2.06 -17.16
C THR A 16 -5.86 -1.25 -18.44
N GLY A 17 -4.86 -1.23 -19.33
CA GLY A 17 -4.92 -0.50 -20.60
C GLY A 17 -6.01 -1.03 -21.54
N SER A 18 -6.27 -2.35 -21.53
CA SER A 18 -7.38 -2.95 -22.27
C SER A 18 -8.74 -2.43 -21.75
N LEU A 19 -8.93 -2.45 -20.43
CA LEU A 19 -10.17 -1.98 -19.79
C LEU A 19 -10.41 -0.48 -20.05
N PHE A 20 -9.35 0.32 -19.99
CA PHE A 20 -9.44 1.76 -20.24
C PHE A 20 -9.81 2.04 -21.70
N ARG A 21 -9.21 1.34 -22.64
CA ARG A 21 -9.52 1.47 -24.07
C ARG A 21 -10.96 1.08 -24.39
N GLU A 22 -11.45 -0.02 -23.81
CA GLU A 22 -12.85 -0.45 -23.95
C GLU A 22 -13.83 0.66 -23.50
N ARG A 23 -13.41 1.48 -22.53
CA ARG A 23 -14.22 2.55 -21.92
C ARG A 23 -13.94 3.94 -22.46
N GLY A 24 -13.08 4.06 -23.47
CA GLY A 24 -12.68 5.37 -23.99
C GLY A 24 -11.94 6.24 -22.98
N VAL A 25 -11.21 5.62 -22.05
CA VAL A 25 -10.36 6.32 -21.07
C VAL A 25 -8.92 6.34 -21.58
N GLU A 26 -8.32 7.53 -21.66
CA GLU A 26 -6.93 7.71 -22.01
C GLU A 26 -6.04 7.75 -20.77
N ALA A 27 -4.94 7.00 -20.78
CA ALA A 27 -3.96 6.98 -19.68
C ALA A 27 -2.71 7.79 -20.05
N ILE A 28 -2.38 8.78 -19.24
CA ILE A 28 -1.12 9.50 -19.29
C ILE A 28 -0.24 8.96 -18.15
N LEU A 29 0.84 8.27 -18.50
CA LEU A 29 1.76 7.64 -17.54
C LEU A 29 3.02 8.48 -17.35
N GLY A 30 3.70 8.27 -16.21
CA GLY A 30 4.96 8.96 -15.92
C GLY A 30 4.79 10.48 -15.84
N ALA A 31 3.64 10.93 -15.34
CA ALA A 31 3.30 12.34 -15.23
C ALA A 31 3.34 12.82 -13.77
N HIS A 32 3.78 14.06 -13.58
CA HIS A 32 3.71 14.79 -12.32
C HIS A 32 2.83 16.01 -12.49
N VAL A 33 1.69 16.05 -11.78
CA VAL A 33 0.84 17.24 -11.73
C VAL A 33 1.53 18.29 -10.88
N SER A 34 1.97 19.38 -11.50
CA SER A 34 2.69 20.47 -10.83
C SER A 34 1.76 21.58 -10.34
N LYS A 35 0.63 21.80 -11.03
CA LYS A 35 -0.35 22.83 -10.67
C LYS A 35 -1.76 22.44 -11.14
N VAL A 36 -2.76 22.81 -10.34
CA VAL A 36 -4.17 22.74 -10.73
C VAL A 36 -4.75 24.15 -10.63
N GLU A 37 -5.27 24.64 -11.75
CA GLU A 37 -5.98 25.91 -11.87
C GLU A 37 -7.46 25.64 -12.19
N ASP A 38 -8.26 26.71 -12.27
CA ASP A 38 -9.66 26.59 -12.67
C ASP A 38 -9.76 26.02 -14.09
N GLY A 39 -10.35 24.83 -14.20
CA GLY A 39 -10.52 24.10 -15.45
C GLY A 39 -9.24 23.63 -16.17
N LEU A 40 -8.06 23.72 -15.54
CA LEU A 40 -6.78 23.38 -16.18
C LEU A 40 -5.79 22.69 -15.23
N ILE A 41 -5.23 21.56 -15.65
CA ILE A 41 -4.14 20.87 -14.96
C ILE A 41 -2.85 21.09 -15.73
N HIS A 42 -1.80 21.50 -15.03
CA HIS A 42 -0.43 21.55 -15.53
C HIS A 42 0.33 20.33 -15.03
N TYR A 43 1.01 19.63 -15.94
CA TYR A 43 1.81 18.47 -15.58
C TYR A 43 3.07 18.39 -16.44
N GLU A 44 4.06 17.66 -15.95
CA GLU A 44 5.24 17.29 -16.74
C GLU A 44 5.34 15.78 -16.90
N THR A 45 5.93 15.34 -18.01
CA THR A 45 6.22 13.93 -18.30
C THR A 45 7.69 13.59 -18.03
N LEU A 46 8.04 12.30 -18.11
CA LEU A 46 9.41 11.82 -17.82
C LEU A 46 10.51 12.49 -18.65
N ASP A 47 10.21 12.93 -19.86
CA ASP A 47 11.10 13.69 -20.75
C ASP A 47 11.31 15.16 -20.30
N GLY A 48 10.59 15.61 -19.27
CA GLY A 48 10.62 16.98 -18.76
C GLY A 48 9.75 17.96 -19.56
N ALA A 49 9.00 17.47 -20.55
CA ALA A 49 8.08 18.32 -21.31
C ALA A 49 6.91 18.76 -20.42
N ALA A 50 6.59 20.05 -20.46
CA ALA A 50 5.44 20.62 -19.77
C ALA A 50 4.20 20.55 -20.66
N HIS A 51 3.09 20.14 -20.07
CA HIS A 51 1.81 19.93 -20.73
C HIS A 51 0.68 20.56 -19.92
N THR A 52 -0.44 20.74 -20.60
CA THR A 52 -1.69 21.14 -19.94
C THR A 52 -2.84 20.28 -20.43
N ILE A 53 -3.81 20.04 -19.56
CA ILE A 53 -5.05 19.35 -19.89
C ILE A 53 -6.23 20.06 -19.26
N GLY A 54 -7.23 20.42 -20.07
CA GLY A 54 -8.45 21.06 -19.62
C GLY A 54 -9.40 20.05 -18.99
N PHE A 55 -10.22 20.49 -18.03
CA PHE A 55 -11.23 19.64 -17.40
C PHE A 55 -12.50 20.42 -17.01
N ASP A 56 -13.66 19.78 -17.10
CA ASP A 56 -14.90 20.27 -16.47
C ASP A 56 -15.03 19.77 -15.02
N PHE A 57 -14.46 18.60 -14.74
CA PHE A 57 -14.40 17.99 -13.41
C PHE A 57 -13.10 17.19 -13.26
N ALA A 58 -12.42 17.31 -12.12
CA ALA A 58 -11.19 16.58 -11.82
C ALA A 58 -11.26 15.90 -10.44
N MET A 59 -10.70 14.69 -10.36
CA MET A 59 -10.45 13.99 -9.11
C MET A 59 -9.00 13.48 -9.13
N LEU A 60 -8.19 14.02 -8.22
CA LEU A 60 -6.78 13.68 -8.06
C LEU A 60 -6.58 13.04 -6.69
N ILE A 61 -5.76 12.00 -6.63
CA ILE A 61 -5.35 11.38 -5.36
C ILE A 61 -4.09 12.10 -4.87
N PRO A 62 -4.13 12.77 -3.71
CA PRO A 62 -2.95 13.46 -3.19
C PRO A 62 -1.91 12.44 -2.68
N PRO A 63 -0.63 12.83 -2.60
CA PRO A 63 0.36 12.02 -1.90
C PRO A 63 0.00 11.88 -0.42
N PHE A 64 0.40 10.77 0.20
CA PHE A 64 0.24 10.60 1.64
C PHE A 64 1.41 11.22 2.39
N GLY A 65 1.09 11.98 3.43
CA GLY A 65 2.02 12.35 4.50
C GLY A 65 1.49 11.84 5.84
N GLY A 66 2.37 11.73 6.83
CA GLY A 66 1.95 11.48 8.20
C GLY A 66 1.20 12.69 8.77
N VAL A 67 0.37 12.43 9.78
CA VAL A 67 -0.29 13.50 10.54
C VAL A 67 0.78 14.28 11.30
N PRO A 68 0.73 15.63 11.35
CA PRO A 68 1.75 16.47 11.98
C PRO A 68 1.68 16.40 13.51
N LEU A 69 1.96 15.22 14.07
CA LEU A 69 2.06 14.97 15.49
C LEU A 69 3.42 15.42 16.01
N LYS A 70 3.43 15.97 17.22
CA LYS A 70 4.65 16.14 18.02
C LYS A 70 4.73 15.03 19.06
N ALA A 71 5.94 14.58 19.35
CA ALA A 71 6.21 13.62 20.40
C ALA A 71 7.15 14.24 21.43
N PHE A 72 6.86 14.01 22.70
CA PHE A 72 7.67 14.45 23.83
C PHE A 72 7.98 13.26 24.72
N ASP A 73 9.20 13.20 25.25
CA ASP A 73 9.57 12.19 26.24
C ASP A 73 9.00 12.52 27.63
N ALA A 74 9.32 11.68 28.63
CA ALA A 74 8.82 11.84 30.00
C ALA A 74 9.31 13.14 30.69
N ASP A 75 10.46 13.68 30.26
CA ASP A 75 11.04 14.91 30.78
C ASP A 75 10.55 16.15 29.99
N GLY A 76 9.74 15.94 28.95
CA GLY A 76 9.16 16.98 28.10
C GLY A 76 10.07 17.43 26.95
N ALA A 77 11.15 16.72 26.66
CA ALA A 77 12.00 17.00 25.51
C ALA A 77 11.31 16.57 24.20
N ASP A 78 11.46 17.38 23.14
CA ASP A 78 10.87 17.09 21.83
C ASP A 78 11.66 15.99 21.11
N ILE A 79 11.04 14.82 20.97
CA ILE A 79 11.59 13.63 20.31
C ILE A 79 10.94 13.38 18.95
N THR A 80 10.26 14.38 18.37
CA THR A 80 9.51 14.22 17.12
C THR A 80 10.39 13.73 15.97
N ALA A 81 11.61 14.27 15.81
CA ALA A 81 12.54 13.85 14.76
C ALA A 81 13.15 12.44 15.01
N GLU A 82 13.13 11.99 16.27
CA GLU A 82 13.56 10.65 16.63
C GLU A 82 12.49 9.61 16.30
N LEU A 83 11.21 9.98 16.39
CA LEU A 83 10.11 9.06 16.19
C LEU A 83 9.57 9.05 14.76
N PHE A 84 9.55 10.20 14.09
CA PHE A 84 8.97 10.36 12.76
C PHE A 84 10.04 10.61 11.68
N ALA A 85 9.82 10.05 10.49
CA ALA A 85 10.58 10.39 9.30
C ALA A 85 10.18 11.79 8.79
N PRO A 86 10.97 12.43 7.90
CA PRO A 86 10.61 13.73 7.31
C PRO A 86 9.25 13.74 6.57
N SER A 87 8.76 12.57 6.15
CA SER A 87 7.44 12.37 5.57
C SER A 87 6.29 12.46 6.59
N GLY A 88 6.59 12.58 7.88
CA GLY A 88 5.65 12.56 9.00
C GLY A 88 5.22 11.16 9.44
N PHE A 89 5.58 10.11 8.70
CA PHE A 89 5.29 8.74 9.10
C PHE A 89 6.24 8.27 10.21
N MET A 90 5.75 7.39 11.07
CA MET A 90 6.50 6.93 12.24
C MET A 90 7.52 5.84 11.85
N LYS A 91 8.76 5.97 12.31
CA LYS A 91 9.81 4.97 12.08
C LYS A 91 9.50 3.69 12.87
N VAL A 92 9.81 2.55 12.26
CA VAL A 92 9.62 1.20 12.82
C VAL A 92 10.88 0.36 12.61
N ASP A 93 10.83 -0.94 12.87
CA ASP A 93 11.94 -1.90 12.74
C ASP A 93 12.34 -2.20 11.28
N ALA A 94 12.64 -1.16 10.51
CA ALA A 94 13.03 -1.24 9.10
C ALA A 94 14.45 -0.70 8.88
N ASP A 95 15.09 -1.10 7.79
CA ASP A 95 16.39 -0.55 7.37
C ASP A 95 16.18 0.74 6.54
N TYR A 96 16.41 1.88 7.18
CA TYR A 96 16.30 3.20 6.56
C TYR A 96 17.59 3.68 5.86
N THR A 97 18.60 2.83 5.73
CA THR A 97 19.85 3.19 5.05
C THR A 97 19.56 3.55 3.59
N ALA A 98 20.04 4.72 3.15
CA ALA A 98 19.89 5.15 1.77
C ALA A 98 20.67 4.21 0.82
N LYS A 99 19.94 3.49 -0.03
CA LYS A 99 20.48 2.54 -1.01
C LYS A 99 19.90 2.83 -2.40
N PRO A 100 20.63 2.56 -3.50
CA PRO A 100 20.05 2.55 -4.84
C PRO A 100 19.02 1.42 -4.98
N TYR A 101 18.11 1.56 -5.96
CA TYR A 101 16.99 0.62 -6.19
C TYR A 101 17.45 -0.83 -6.33
N GLU A 102 18.60 -1.06 -6.97
CA GLU A 102 19.17 -2.39 -7.22
C GLU A 102 19.65 -3.11 -5.94
N LEU A 103 19.83 -2.36 -4.85
CA LEU A 103 20.27 -2.87 -3.56
C LEU A 103 19.15 -2.95 -2.52
N TRP A 104 17.93 -2.53 -2.86
CA TRP A 104 16.77 -2.69 -1.99
C TRP A 104 16.40 -4.16 -1.84
N ARG A 105 16.09 -4.55 -0.61
CA ARG A 105 15.75 -5.94 -0.27
C ARG A 105 14.42 -6.03 0.43
N ALA A 106 13.83 -7.22 0.32
CA ALA A 106 12.64 -7.60 1.07
C ALA A 106 12.85 -7.46 2.59
N GLU A 107 14.07 -7.75 3.08
CA GLU A 107 14.42 -7.67 4.50
C GLU A 107 14.56 -6.24 5.03
N ASP A 108 14.66 -5.24 4.14
CA ASP A 108 14.70 -3.84 4.58
C ASP A 108 13.36 -3.41 5.21
N TRP A 109 12.26 -4.11 4.91
CA TRP A 109 10.90 -3.83 5.38
C TRP A 109 10.62 -4.38 6.79
N PRO A 110 9.76 -3.69 7.58
CA PRO A 110 9.52 -4.03 8.97
C PRO A 110 8.89 -5.41 9.15
N THR A 111 9.13 -6.00 10.32
CA THR A 111 8.56 -7.31 10.69
C THR A 111 7.69 -7.24 11.93
N THR A 112 8.08 -6.45 12.93
CA THR A 112 7.42 -6.31 14.24
C THR A 112 6.65 -5.02 14.39
N TYR A 113 6.94 -4.02 13.55
CA TYR A 113 6.35 -2.68 13.55
C TYR A 113 6.65 -1.87 14.82
N ALA A 114 7.63 -2.29 15.62
CA ALA A 114 8.05 -1.60 16.83
C ALA A 114 8.91 -0.38 16.49
N ALA A 115 8.75 0.70 17.23
CA ALA A 115 9.57 1.89 17.09
C ALA A 115 11.00 1.61 17.61
N PRO A 116 12.06 1.95 16.86
CA PRO A 116 13.43 1.74 17.32
C PRO A 116 13.70 2.49 18.63
N GLY A 117 14.26 1.78 19.63
CA GLY A 117 14.59 2.36 20.93
C GLY A 117 13.44 2.38 21.95
N TYR A 118 12.24 1.91 21.58
CA TYR A 118 11.07 1.87 22.47
C TYR A 118 10.51 0.44 22.54
N ASP A 119 10.16 -0.01 23.75
CA ASP A 119 9.60 -1.34 24.01
C ASP A 119 8.07 -1.38 24.02
N ASN A 120 7.44 -0.20 23.99
CA ASN A 120 6.02 0.02 24.22
C ASN A 120 5.36 0.85 23.11
N LEU A 121 6.01 1.01 21.96
CA LEU A 121 5.56 1.89 20.89
C LEU A 121 5.65 1.21 19.52
N TRP A 122 4.57 1.31 18.73
CA TRP A 122 4.43 0.65 17.42
C TRP A 122 3.67 1.54 16.43
N ALA A 123 3.87 1.32 15.13
CA ALA A 123 3.07 1.93 14.07
C ALA A 123 2.66 0.92 13.00
N VAL A 124 1.36 0.84 12.70
CA VAL A 124 0.80 -0.12 11.74
C VAL A 124 0.00 0.57 10.64
N GLY A 125 -0.22 -0.15 9.53
CA GLY A 125 -1.00 0.36 8.40
C GLY A 125 -0.32 1.54 7.70
N ILE A 126 -1.08 2.59 7.36
CA ILE A 126 -0.52 3.75 6.65
C ILE A 126 0.48 4.54 7.53
N ALA A 127 0.40 4.46 8.86
CA ALA A 127 1.13 5.32 9.77
C ALA A 127 2.64 5.07 9.83
N PHE A 128 3.11 3.85 9.54
CA PHE A 128 4.55 3.56 9.56
C PHE A 128 5.24 4.13 8.32
N ALA A 129 6.52 4.50 8.48
CA ALA A 129 7.37 5.01 7.43
C ALA A 129 7.96 3.86 6.60
N PRO A 130 7.62 3.73 5.30
CA PRO A 130 8.29 2.79 4.42
C PRO A 130 9.78 3.11 4.32
N PRO A 131 10.68 2.12 4.37
CA PRO A 131 12.12 2.35 4.23
C PRO A 131 12.50 2.85 2.84
N HIS A 132 11.75 2.42 1.82
CA HIS A 132 11.91 2.81 0.43
C HIS A 132 10.63 2.54 -0.38
N GLN A 133 10.64 2.86 -1.68
CA GLN A 133 9.53 2.59 -2.58
C GLN A 133 9.43 1.09 -2.93
N ILE A 134 8.26 0.64 -3.40
CA ILE A 134 8.08 -0.74 -3.91
C ILE A 134 8.46 -0.84 -5.39
N SER A 135 8.08 0.16 -6.18
CA SER A 135 8.43 0.25 -7.60
C SER A 135 9.61 1.19 -7.78
N ARG A 136 10.34 1.01 -8.89
CA ARG A 136 11.44 1.89 -9.26
C ARG A 136 10.95 3.34 -9.29
N PRO A 137 11.53 4.25 -8.48
CA PRO A 137 11.22 5.66 -8.58
C PRO A 137 11.80 6.22 -9.87
N HIS A 138 11.09 7.16 -10.49
CA HIS A 138 11.56 7.88 -11.67
C HIS A 138 11.83 9.34 -11.34
N LYS A 139 12.67 9.97 -12.16
CA LYS A 139 12.88 11.41 -12.18
C LYS A 139 12.66 11.93 -13.60
N THR A 140 12.02 13.08 -13.74
CA THR A 140 11.94 13.77 -15.04
C THR A 140 13.31 14.33 -15.41
N ALA A 141 13.49 14.73 -16.68
CA ALA A 141 14.70 15.44 -17.12
C ALA A 141 14.96 16.75 -16.33
N ASN A 142 13.91 17.35 -15.75
CA ASN A 142 13.99 18.52 -14.88
C ASN A 142 14.32 18.19 -13.41
N GLY A 143 14.41 16.91 -13.06
CA GLY A 143 14.74 16.44 -11.71
C GLY A 143 13.54 16.15 -10.81
N THR A 144 12.31 16.30 -11.29
CA THR A 144 11.10 16.06 -10.49
C THR A 144 10.87 14.58 -10.22
N MET A 145 10.60 14.23 -8.96
CA MET A 145 10.33 12.86 -8.54
C MET A 145 8.94 12.39 -8.97
N ILE A 146 8.91 11.22 -9.61
CA ILE A 146 7.68 10.48 -9.94
C ILE A 146 7.80 9.09 -9.34
N ALA A 147 7.17 8.89 -8.19
CA ALA A 147 7.19 7.62 -7.47
C ALA A 147 5.83 7.37 -6.81
N PRO A 148 5.19 6.21 -7.06
CA PRO A 148 3.95 5.86 -6.39
C PRO A 148 4.24 5.54 -4.92
N SER A 149 3.43 6.08 -4.00
CA SER A 149 3.52 5.72 -2.59
C SER A 149 3.26 4.22 -2.38
N PRO A 150 4.02 3.52 -1.52
CA PRO A 150 3.79 2.10 -1.29
C PRO A 150 2.40 1.88 -0.67
N PRO A 151 1.53 1.01 -1.21
CA PRO A 151 0.21 0.82 -0.65
C PRO A 151 0.25 -0.01 0.63
N ARG A 152 -0.44 0.45 1.67
CA ARG A 152 -0.69 -0.31 2.92
C ARG A 152 -2.19 -0.59 2.98
N THR A 153 -2.64 -1.59 2.21
CA THR A 153 -4.07 -1.87 1.99
C THR A 153 -4.75 -2.50 3.22
N GLY A 154 -6.06 -2.74 3.14
CA GLY A 154 -6.88 -3.20 4.26
C GLY A 154 -6.39 -4.52 4.89
N MET A 155 -6.15 -5.56 4.09
CA MET A 155 -5.69 -6.86 4.59
C MET A 155 -4.30 -6.77 5.27
N PRO A 156 -3.24 -6.24 4.62
CA PRO A 156 -1.96 -5.97 5.29
C PRO A 156 -2.12 -5.17 6.59
N SER A 157 -2.90 -4.08 6.57
CA SER A 157 -3.10 -3.24 7.76
C SER A 157 -3.82 -3.98 8.89
N GLY A 158 -4.81 -4.81 8.57
CA GLY A 158 -5.53 -5.64 9.55
C GLY A 158 -4.61 -6.70 10.17
N VAL A 159 -3.81 -7.38 9.35
CA VAL A 159 -2.80 -8.34 9.83
C VAL A 159 -1.76 -7.65 10.72
N MET A 160 -1.20 -6.52 10.31
CA MET A 160 -0.25 -5.74 11.13
C MET A 160 -0.87 -5.37 12.49
N GLY A 161 -2.08 -4.81 12.48
CA GLY A 161 -2.77 -4.39 13.70
C GLY A 161 -3.03 -5.56 14.65
N LYS A 162 -3.47 -6.71 14.13
CA LYS A 162 -3.66 -7.93 14.91
C LYS A 162 -2.34 -8.44 15.50
N THR A 163 -1.28 -8.51 14.70
CA THR A 163 0.05 -8.97 15.12
C THR A 163 0.60 -8.10 16.26
N VAL A 164 0.55 -6.77 16.13
CA VAL A 164 1.00 -5.86 17.19
C VAL A 164 0.14 -6.00 18.45
N ALA A 165 -1.19 -6.12 18.30
CA ALA A 165 -2.07 -6.34 19.44
C ALA A 165 -1.76 -7.64 20.19
N MET A 166 -1.38 -8.70 19.49
CA MET A 166 -0.94 -9.97 20.10
C MET A 166 0.38 -9.79 20.85
N THR A 167 1.36 -9.10 20.27
CA THR A 167 2.62 -8.74 20.97
C THR A 167 2.36 -7.99 22.27
N ILE A 168 1.51 -6.96 22.23
CA ILE A 168 1.16 -6.17 23.41
C ILE A 168 0.49 -7.06 24.46
N ALA A 169 -0.49 -7.88 24.05
CA ALA A 169 -1.23 -8.75 24.97
C ALA A 169 -0.31 -9.77 25.65
N ASP A 170 0.63 -10.36 24.91
CA ASP A 170 1.54 -11.35 25.46
C ASP A 170 2.57 -10.71 26.39
N ARG A 171 3.09 -9.52 26.04
CA ARG A 171 4.01 -8.78 26.92
C ARG A 171 3.35 -8.36 28.24
N ILE A 172 2.07 -7.98 28.22
CA ILE A 172 1.30 -7.68 29.44
C ILE A 172 1.12 -8.93 30.32
N LYS A 173 0.89 -10.10 29.71
CA LYS A 173 0.60 -11.35 30.44
C LYS A 173 1.83 -12.10 30.91
N HIS A 174 2.91 -12.04 30.15
CA HIS A 174 4.06 -12.94 30.28
C HIS A 174 5.38 -12.19 30.48
N GLY A 175 5.38 -10.85 30.46
CA GLY A 175 6.55 -10.00 30.69
C GLY A 175 7.08 -9.32 29.42
N ALA A 176 7.83 -8.23 29.60
CA ALA A 176 8.30 -7.39 28.49
C ALA A 176 9.23 -8.11 27.50
N ASP A 177 9.96 -9.13 27.95
CA ASP A 177 10.95 -9.86 27.16
C ASP A 177 10.35 -10.86 26.17
N VAL A 178 9.03 -11.00 26.12
CA VAL A 178 8.36 -11.87 25.16
C VAL A 178 8.65 -11.40 23.73
N GLU A 179 9.03 -12.36 22.88
CA GLU A 179 9.30 -12.13 21.46
C GLU A 179 8.06 -11.54 20.77
N ALA A 180 8.30 -10.54 19.93
CA ALA A 180 7.22 -9.91 19.17
C ALA A 180 6.70 -10.86 18.09
N HIS A 181 5.38 -10.88 17.90
CA HIS A 181 4.78 -11.48 16.71
C HIS A 181 5.23 -10.71 15.47
N THR A 182 5.37 -11.41 14.35
CA THR A 182 5.86 -10.82 13.09
C THR A 182 4.83 -10.89 11.97
N ALA A 183 4.82 -9.88 11.10
CA ALA A 183 3.95 -9.83 9.93
C ALA A 183 4.57 -8.98 8.80
N SER A 184 5.67 -9.44 8.20
CA SER A 184 6.35 -8.67 7.13
C SER A 184 5.54 -8.57 5.84
N MET A 185 5.50 -7.38 5.23
CA MET A 185 4.94 -7.17 3.89
C MET A 185 5.66 -7.94 2.78
N ALA A 186 6.88 -8.40 3.03
CA ALA A 186 7.64 -9.26 2.13
C ALA A 186 7.26 -10.76 2.26
N ARG A 187 6.38 -11.10 3.20
CA ARG A 187 5.87 -12.47 3.39
C ARG A 187 4.35 -12.57 3.39
N MET A 188 3.66 -11.44 3.46
CA MET A 188 2.20 -11.37 3.45
C MET A 188 1.65 -11.09 2.06
N GLY A 189 0.46 -11.61 1.78
CA GLY A 189 -0.28 -11.29 0.57
C GLY A 189 -1.17 -10.07 0.74
N ALA A 190 -1.72 -9.59 -0.37
CA ALA A 190 -2.83 -8.64 -0.37
C ALA A 190 -3.85 -9.01 -1.44
N ALA A 191 -5.12 -8.79 -1.11
CA ALA A 191 -6.22 -8.79 -2.07
C ALA A 191 -6.70 -7.35 -2.29
N CYS A 192 -6.90 -6.98 -3.55
CA CYS A 192 -7.50 -5.71 -3.93
C CYS A 192 -8.69 -5.98 -4.87
N VAL A 193 -9.80 -5.30 -4.61
CA VAL A 193 -10.99 -5.39 -5.44
C VAL A 193 -11.48 -3.98 -5.74
N ALA A 194 -11.37 -3.60 -7.01
CA ALA A 194 -11.73 -2.30 -7.55
C ALA A 194 -12.99 -2.43 -8.41
N SER A 195 -14.07 -1.80 -7.98
CA SER A 195 -15.33 -1.80 -8.73
C SER A 195 -15.15 -1.12 -10.08
N ALA A 196 -15.55 -1.82 -11.14
CA ALA A 196 -15.54 -1.34 -12.51
C ALA A 196 -16.96 -1.21 -13.08
N GLY A 197 -18.01 -1.51 -12.32
CA GLY A 197 -19.39 -1.37 -12.75
C GLY A 197 -20.35 -1.42 -11.57
N ALA A 198 -21.62 -1.22 -11.84
CA ALA A 198 -22.67 -1.16 -10.83
C ALA A 198 -23.83 -2.14 -11.14
N GLY A 199 -24.56 -2.50 -10.10
CA GLY A 199 -25.73 -3.37 -10.16
C GLY A 199 -25.43 -4.82 -9.80
N LEU A 200 -26.40 -5.47 -9.15
CA LEU A 200 -26.21 -6.82 -8.59
C LEU A 200 -25.94 -7.89 -9.67
N THR A 201 -26.53 -7.77 -10.85
CA THR A 201 -26.41 -8.79 -11.92
C THR A 201 -25.53 -8.36 -13.08
N ARG A 202 -25.23 -7.05 -13.19
CA ARG A 202 -24.47 -6.45 -14.31
C ARG A 202 -23.22 -5.71 -13.85
N GLY A 203 -22.95 -5.67 -12.56
CA GLY A 203 -21.75 -5.07 -12.00
C GLY A 203 -20.49 -5.82 -12.42
N SER A 204 -19.36 -5.15 -12.30
CA SER A 204 -18.05 -5.74 -12.53
C SER A 204 -17.04 -5.18 -11.54
N ALA A 205 -16.00 -5.95 -11.26
CA ALA A 205 -14.85 -5.47 -10.52
C ALA A 205 -13.57 -6.16 -11.03
N ALA A 206 -12.48 -5.40 -11.01
CA ALA A 206 -11.12 -5.90 -11.14
C ALA A 206 -10.70 -6.42 -9.75
N ALA A 207 -10.57 -7.73 -9.61
CA ALA A 207 -10.11 -8.40 -8.40
C ALA A 207 -8.69 -8.93 -8.63
N MET A 208 -7.81 -8.74 -7.66
CA MET A 208 -6.42 -9.13 -7.76
C MET A 208 -5.89 -9.60 -6.41
N THR A 209 -5.15 -10.70 -6.42
CA THR A 209 -4.32 -11.15 -5.31
C THR A 209 -2.85 -10.97 -5.67
N MET A 210 -2.03 -10.71 -4.67
CA MET A 210 -0.59 -10.65 -4.83
C MET A 210 0.10 -11.22 -3.60
N LEU A 211 1.19 -11.95 -3.80
CA LEU A 211 2.03 -12.47 -2.74
C LEU A 211 3.50 -12.48 -3.20
N PRO A 212 4.43 -11.90 -2.43
CA PRO A 212 4.23 -10.93 -1.36
C PRO A 212 3.78 -9.54 -1.85
N VAL A 213 3.37 -8.67 -0.91
CA VAL A 213 3.07 -7.26 -1.20
C VAL A 213 4.33 -6.53 -1.64
N VAL A 214 5.41 -6.63 -0.85
CA VAL A 214 6.74 -6.13 -1.20
C VAL A 214 7.46 -7.20 -1.99
N PRO A 215 7.89 -6.94 -3.24
CA PRO A 215 8.57 -7.92 -4.07
C PRO A 215 9.85 -8.47 -3.43
N ASP A 216 10.03 -9.77 -3.52
CA ASP A 216 11.24 -10.48 -3.09
C ASP A 216 11.85 -11.21 -4.29
N TYR A 217 12.81 -10.55 -4.94
CA TYR A 217 13.52 -11.08 -6.11
C TYR A 217 14.56 -12.15 -5.76
N GLN A 218 14.90 -12.31 -4.47
CA GLN A 218 15.78 -13.39 -4.03
C GLN A 218 15.02 -14.71 -3.93
N ARG A 219 13.73 -14.65 -3.59
CA ARG A 219 12.86 -15.81 -3.47
C ARG A 219 12.06 -16.12 -4.74
N TYR A 220 11.62 -15.10 -5.46
CA TYR A 220 10.72 -15.24 -6.61
C TYR A 220 11.29 -14.58 -7.86
N ARG A 221 11.20 -15.27 -9.01
CA ARG A 221 11.72 -14.80 -10.30
C ARG A 221 11.19 -13.42 -10.70
N THR A 222 9.91 -13.16 -10.47
CA THR A 222 9.25 -11.88 -10.79
C THR A 222 9.14 -10.96 -9.57
N GLY A 223 9.76 -11.33 -8.45
CA GLY A 223 9.57 -10.72 -7.14
C GLY A 223 8.28 -11.15 -6.45
N ARG A 224 7.39 -11.89 -7.13
CA ARG A 224 6.15 -12.42 -6.56
C ARG A 224 5.91 -13.87 -6.93
N ASP A 225 5.15 -14.57 -6.09
CA ASP A 225 4.67 -15.91 -6.39
C ASP A 225 3.64 -15.84 -7.52
N GLU A 226 4.00 -16.38 -8.68
CA GLU A 226 3.15 -16.39 -9.88
C GLU A 226 1.89 -17.25 -9.70
N ARG A 227 1.88 -18.21 -8.76
CA ARG A 227 0.72 -19.07 -8.49
C ARG A 227 -0.33 -18.37 -7.64
N GLU A 228 0.10 -17.50 -6.74
CA GLU A 228 -0.75 -16.78 -5.78
C GLU A 228 -1.07 -15.34 -6.25
N THR A 229 -0.28 -14.81 -7.18
CA THR A 229 -0.52 -13.49 -7.79
C THR A 229 -1.37 -13.64 -9.04
N ARG A 230 -2.66 -13.31 -8.92
CA ARG A 230 -3.67 -13.49 -9.97
C ARG A 230 -4.54 -12.25 -10.11
N GLY A 231 -5.11 -12.07 -11.29
CA GLY A 231 -6.04 -10.97 -11.57
C GLY A 231 -7.20 -11.44 -12.43
N GLU A 232 -8.42 -11.08 -12.02
CA GLU A 232 -9.65 -11.41 -12.73
C GLU A 232 -10.56 -10.17 -12.82
N LEU A 233 -11.29 -10.06 -13.92
CA LEU A 233 -12.29 -9.02 -14.14
C LEU A 233 -13.64 -9.70 -14.32
N GLY A 234 -14.65 -9.27 -13.57
CA GLY A 234 -16.01 -9.74 -13.80
C GLY A 234 -16.97 -9.52 -12.65
N LEU A 235 -18.14 -10.15 -12.77
CA LEU A 235 -19.22 -10.04 -11.79
C LEU A 235 -18.87 -10.68 -10.44
N HIS A 236 -18.06 -11.76 -10.43
CA HIS A 236 -17.63 -12.42 -9.19
C HIS A 236 -16.92 -11.43 -8.25
N GLY A 237 -16.00 -10.61 -8.77
CA GLY A 237 -15.29 -9.61 -7.99
C GLY A 237 -16.23 -8.56 -7.41
N HIS A 238 -17.30 -8.20 -8.15
CA HIS A 238 -18.31 -7.26 -7.69
C HIS A 238 -19.05 -7.79 -6.46
N TRP A 239 -19.47 -9.05 -6.48
CA TRP A 239 -20.11 -9.70 -5.33
C TRP A 239 -19.15 -9.89 -4.15
N VAL A 240 -17.90 -10.27 -4.43
CA VAL A 240 -16.86 -10.37 -3.39
C VAL A 240 -16.68 -9.03 -2.70
N LYS A 241 -16.61 -7.92 -3.44
CA LYS A 241 -16.52 -6.58 -2.85
C LYS A 241 -17.71 -6.26 -1.95
N LEU A 242 -18.93 -6.56 -2.40
CA LEU A 242 -20.16 -6.33 -1.62
C LEU A 242 -20.18 -7.16 -0.34
N MET A 243 -19.81 -8.45 -0.42
CA MET A 243 -19.70 -9.33 0.73
C MET A 243 -18.67 -8.79 1.73
N LEU A 244 -17.47 -8.43 1.28
CA LEU A 244 -16.41 -7.87 2.12
C LEU A 244 -16.84 -6.56 2.79
N HIS A 245 -17.60 -5.71 2.10
CA HIS A 245 -18.15 -4.48 2.69
C HIS A 245 -19.02 -4.77 3.92
N TYR A 246 -19.98 -5.70 3.80
CA TYR A 246 -20.85 -6.03 4.92
C TYR A 246 -20.14 -6.81 6.02
N LEU A 247 -19.23 -7.75 5.67
CA LEU A 247 -18.43 -8.48 6.65
C LEU A 247 -17.52 -7.54 7.44
N PHE A 248 -16.88 -6.57 6.79
CA PHE A 248 -16.07 -5.57 7.47
C PHE A 248 -16.91 -4.77 8.48
N LEU A 249 -18.07 -4.25 8.07
CA LEU A 249 -18.95 -3.50 8.98
C LEU A 249 -19.49 -4.36 10.13
N TYR A 250 -19.78 -5.65 9.87
CA TYR A 250 -20.20 -6.59 10.90
C TYR A 250 -19.09 -6.81 11.93
N LYS A 251 -17.86 -7.04 11.45
CA LYS A 251 -16.67 -7.25 12.26
C LYS A 251 -16.31 -6.01 13.07
N ALA A 252 -16.31 -4.83 12.44
CA ALA A 252 -16.02 -3.56 13.09
C ALA A 252 -17.03 -3.21 14.21
N LYS A 253 -18.26 -3.71 14.13
CA LYS A 253 -19.29 -3.56 15.18
C LYS A 253 -19.20 -4.64 16.27
N ALA A 254 -18.19 -5.51 16.23
CA ALA A 254 -17.98 -6.60 17.18
C ALA A 254 -19.22 -7.49 17.41
N ARG A 255 -20.02 -7.70 16.35
CA ARG A 255 -21.26 -8.49 16.44
C ARG A 255 -20.96 -9.97 16.71
N PRO A 256 -21.89 -10.76 17.27
CA PRO A 256 -21.64 -12.16 17.64
C PRO A 256 -20.98 -12.97 16.52
N GLY A 257 -19.89 -13.69 16.86
CA GLY A 257 -19.12 -14.49 15.89
C GLY A 257 -18.15 -13.71 15.00
N TRP A 258 -17.96 -12.39 15.21
CA TRP A 258 -17.04 -11.57 14.40
C TRP A 258 -15.62 -12.13 14.33
N GLN A 259 -15.14 -12.78 15.39
CA GLN A 259 -13.82 -13.40 15.50
C GLN A 259 -13.56 -14.52 14.48
N PHE A 260 -14.61 -15.08 13.88
CA PHE A 260 -14.50 -16.09 12.83
C PHE A 260 -14.36 -15.48 11.43
N ILE A 261 -14.57 -14.17 11.28
CA ILE A 261 -14.33 -13.46 10.04
C ILE A 261 -12.81 -13.21 9.93
N PRO A 262 -12.12 -13.80 8.93
CA PRO A 262 -10.67 -13.65 8.79
C PRO A 262 -10.26 -12.18 8.56
N GLU A 263 -8.96 -11.91 8.70
CA GLU A 263 -8.35 -10.67 8.20
C GLU A 263 -8.17 -10.72 6.69
#